data_AF-A0A7X7J794-F1
#
_entry.id   AF-A0A7X7J794-F1
#
_cell.length_a   1.000
_cell.length_b   1.000
_cell.length_c   1.000
_cell.angle_alpha   90.00
_cell.angle_beta   90.00
_cell.angle_gamma   90.00
#
_symmetry.space_group_name_H-M   'P 1'
#
loop_
_entity.id
_entity.type
_entity.pdbx_description
1 polymer ?
#
loop_
_entity_poly.entity_id
_entity_poly.type
_entity_poly.pdbx_seq_one_letter_code
_entity_poly.pdbx_strand_id
1 'polypeptide(L)'
;MEWRNKQIGKTKDVGWQFGLRKTLPLSQESVWDFMFSEQGLKIWLGELEQELEVKKHYKTKSGIDGLIRVFKPYSHIRMNWKKQNWDNLSTLQVRVMGDNKKATISFHQEKLLDNKQREKMKAYWNEKITEIEKVLMDGKTTTR
;
A
#
# COMPACT_ATOMS: atom_id res chain seq x y z
N MET A 1 9.70 -18.73 38.85
CA MET A 1 9.07 -17.62 38.11
C MET A 1 10.12 -17.02 37.19
N GLU A 2 9.94 -17.10 35.88
CA GLU A 2 10.75 -16.36 34.92
C GLU A 2 9.82 -15.83 33.82
N TRP A 3 9.71 -14.51 33.74
CA TRP A 3 9.06 -13.81 32.65
C TRP A 3 10.13 -13.54 31.58
N ARG A 4 9.92 -14.01 30.34
CA ARG A 4 10.74 -13.58 29.19
C ARG A 4 9.86 -13.17 28.02
N ASN A 5 9.77 -11.84 27.86
CA ASN A 5 9.59 -11.05 26.65
C ASN A 5 8.83 -11.71 25.48
N LYS A 6 7.52 -11.49 25.47
CA LYS A 6 6.66 -11.74 24.30
C LYS A 6 7.01 -10.72 23.21
N GLN A 7 7.89 -11.08 22.27
CA GLN A 7 8.12 -10.28 21.06
C GLN A 7 6.79 -10.11 20.31
N ILE A 8 6.23 -8.91 20.36
CA ILE A 8 5.02 -8.55 19.63
C ILE A 8 5.33 -8.61 18.13
N GLY A 9 4.60 -9.43 17.38
CA GLY A 9 4.65 -9.44 15.91
C GLY A 9 5.06 -10.74 15.22
N LYS A 10 5.23 -11.85 15.95
CA LYS A 10 5.55 -13.17 15.36
C LYS A 10 4.40 -14.16 15.60
N THR A 11 3.44 -14.23 14.68
CA THR A 11 2.52 -15.37 14.59
C THR A 11 3.06 -16.36 13.57
N LYS A 12 2.97 -17.66 13.90
CA LYS A 12 3.62 -18.78 13.20
C LYS A 12 3.34 -18.83 11.68
N ASP A 13 2.24 -18.22 11.23
CA ASP A 13 1.75 -18.32 9.85
C ASP A 13 1.67 -17.00 9.06
N VAL A 14 2.04 -15.85 9.66
CA VAL A 14 1.85 -14.52 9.03
C VAL A 14 3.17 -13.77 8.76
N GLY A 15 4.26 -14.17 9.43
CA GLY A 15 5.54 -13.48 9.33
C GLY A 15 5.49 -12.06 9.93
N TRP A 16 6.43 -11.20 9.52
CA TRP A 16 6.41 -9.79 9.94
C TRP A 16 5.38 -9.00 9.14
N GLN A 17 4.75 -8.01 9.78
CA GLN A 17 3.72 -7.17 9.17
C GLN A 17 3.87 -5.69 9.51
N PHE A 18 3.30 -4.84 8.65
CA PHE A 18 3.22 -3.40 8.81
C PHE A 18 1.86 -2.88 8.35
N GLY A 19 1.33 -1.87 9.04
CA GLY A 19 0.09 -1.20 8.68
C GLY A 19 0.22 0.31 8.84
N LEU A 20 -0.30 1.05 7.86
CA LEU A 20 -0.33 2.51 7.87
C LEU A 20 -1.71 2.99 7.41
N ARG A 21 -2.24 4.00 8.08
CA ARG A 21 -3.50 4.63 7.71
C ARG A 21 -3.34 6.14 7.68
N LYS A 22 -3.98 6.78 6.71
CA LYS A 22 -4.11 8.24 6.65
C LYS A 22 -5.53 8.59 6.26
N THR A 23 -6.09 9.55 6.99
CA THR A 23 -7.44 10.05 6.75
C THR A 23 -7.38 11.46 6.17
N LEU A 24 -8.15 11.71 5.11
CA LEU A 24 -8.18 12.94 4.33
C LEU A 24 -9.61 13.50 4.28
N PRO A 25 -9.77 14.84 4.26
CA PRO A 25 -11.07 15.50 4.10
C PRO A 25 -11.48 15.57 2.62
N LEU A 26 -11.53 14.41 1.98
CA LEU A 26 -11.87 14.17 0.58
C LEU A 26 -12.81 12.96 0.49
N SER A 27 -13.62 12.87 -0.56
CA SER A 27 -14.53 11.74 -0.75
C SER A 27 -13.76 10.45 -1.04
N GLN A 28 -14.33 9.31 -0.64
CA GLN A 28 -13.77 7.99 -0.95
C GLN A 28 -13.55 7.79 -2.45
N GLU A 29 -14.50 8.27 -3.27
CA GLU A 29 -14.43 8.20 -4.73
C GLU A 29 -13.21 8.97 -5.27
N SER A 30 -13.07 10.25 -4.90
CA SER A 30 -11.93 11.08 -5.37
C SER A 30 -10.57 10.51 -4.96
N VAL A 31 -10.49 9.95 -3.75
CA VAL A 31 -9.24 9.36 -3.25
C VAL A 31 -8.97 8.04 -3.97
N TRP A 32 -9.99 7.21 -4.21
CA TRP A 32 -9.85 5.97 -4.95
C TRP A 32 -9.41 6.24 -6.39
N ASP A 33 -10.10 7.13 -7.11
CA ASP A 33 -9.80 7.45 -8.50
C ASP A 33 -8.39 8.01 -8.64
N PHE A 34 -7.96 8.89 -7.73
CA PHE A 34 -6.56 9.34 -7.71
C PHE A 34 -5.60 8.18 -7.48
N MET A 35 -5.82 7.35 -6.45
CA MET A 35 -4.92 6.24 -6.09
C MET A 35 -4.69 5.25 -7.25
N PHE A 36 -5.68 5.08 -8.12
CA PHE A 36 -5.62 4.18 -9.27
C PHE A 36 -5.51 4.90 -10.63
N SER A 37 -5.32 6.22 -10.63
CA SER A 37 -4.86 6.97 -11.79
C SER A 37 -3.40 6.64 -12.13
N GLU A 38 -2.94 7.01 -13.33
CA GLU A 38 -1.54 6.87 -13.72
C GLU A 38 -0.59 7.55 -12.71
N GLN A 39 -0.94 8.78 -12.28
CA GLN A 39 -0.14 9.53 -11.30
C GLN A 39 -0.12 8.85 -9.94
N GLY A 40 -1.28 8.40 -9.43
CA GLY A 40 -1.36 7.72 -8.15
C GLY A 40 -0.59 6.41 -8.13
N LEU A 41 -0.78 5.56 -9.16
CA LEU A 41 -0.04 4.31 -9.33
C LEU A 41 1.47 4.56 -9.38
N LYS A 42 1.91 5.57 -10.14
CA LYS A 42 3.32 5.94 -10.22
C LYS A 42 3.92 6.31 -8.86
N ILE A 43 3.14 6.97 -7.98
CA ILE A 43 3.57 7.34 -6.63
C ILE A 43 3.71 6.11 -5.73
N TRP A 44 2.63 5.33 -5.53
CA TRP A 44 2.63 4.31 -4.48
C TRP A 44 3.10 2.92 -4.93
N LEU A 45 2.91 2.58 -6.20
CA LEU A 45 3.33 1.30 -6.76
C LEU A 45 4.62 1.45 -7.59
N GLY A 46 4.71 2.51 -8.37
CA GLY A 46 5.76 2.76 -9.35
C GLY A 46 5.21 2.78 -10.77
N GLU A 47 6.05 3.17 -11.73
CA GLU A 47 5.70 3.18 -13.15
C GLU A 47 5.56 1.74 -13.66
N LEU A 48 4.34 1.38 -14.06
CA LEU A 48 4.00 0.03 -14.52
C LEU A 48 4.44 -0.19 -15.97
N GLU A 49 4.88 -1.41 -16.28
CA GLU A 49 5.14 -1.84 -17.66
C GLU A 49 3.85 -2.27 -18.39
N GLN A 50 2.79 -2.58 -17.63
CA GLN A 50 1.48 -3.01 -18.12
C GLN A 50 0.34 -2.53 -17.20
N GLU A 51 -0.89 -2.50 -17.70
CA GLU A 51 -2.08 -2.26 -16.87
C GLU A 51 -2.26 -3.35 -15.80
N LEU A 52 -2.86 -2.97 -14.66
CA LEU A 52 -3.17 -3.90 -13.59
C LEU A 52 -4.41 -4.74 -13.94
N GLU A 53 -4.25 -6.06 -13.94
CA GLU A 53 -5.36 -6.97 -14.18
C GLU A 53 -5.39 -8.10 -13.14
N VAL A 54 -6.61 -8.43 -12.68
CA VAL A 54 -6.84 -9.48 -11.70
C VAL A 54 -6.35 -10.83 -12.24
N LYS A 55 -5.65 -11.60 -11.39
CA LYS A 55 -4.99 -12.87 -11.72
C LYS A 55 -3.85 -12.74 -12.74
N LYS A 56 -3.36 -11.54 -13.06
CA LYS A 56 -2.16 -11.32 -13.87
C LYS A 56 -0.98 -10.79 -13.07
N HIS A 57 0.20 -11.07 -13.61
CA HIS A 57 1.46 -10.55 -13.09
C HIS A 57 1.65 -9.09 -13.53
N TYR A 58 2.20 -8.29 -12.63
CA TYR A 58 2.61 -6.92 -12.91
C TYR A 58 4.08 -6.74 -12.59
N LYS A 59 4.70 -5.77 -13.26
CA LYS A 59 6.07 -5.34 -12.97
C LYS A 59 6.17 -3.83 -13.15
N THR A 60 6.96 -3.20 -12.30
CA THR A 60 7.30 -1.79 -12.43
C THR A 60 8.70 -1.62 -13.01
N LYS A 61 8.98 -0.46 -13.60
CA LYS A 61 10.32 -0.09 -14.06
C LYS A 61 11.37 -0.07 -12.92
N SER A 62 10.93 0.11 -11.67
CA SER A 62 11.79 0.05 -10.47
C SER A 62 12.04 -1.38 -9.97
N GLY A 63 11.55 -2.40 -10.69
CA GLY A 63 11.75 -3.81 -10.37
C GLY A 63 10.86 -4.32 -9.23
N ILE A 64 9.74 -3.63 -8.93
CA ILE A 64 8.71 -4.20 -8.07
C ILE A 64 7.86 -5.14 -8.93
N ASP A 65 7.62 -6.35 -8.45
CA ASP A 65 6.79 -7.33 -9.15
C ASP A 65 5.79 -8.02 -8.22
N GLY A 66 4.78 -8.65 -8.82
CA GLY A 66 3.79 -9.41 -8.10
C GLY A 66 2.66 -9.94 -8.97
N LEU A 67 1.59 -10.39 -8.31
CA LEU A 67 0.35 -10.85 -8.94
C LEU A 67 -0.84 -10.16 -8.27
N ILE A 68 -1.76 -9.60 -9.05
CA ILE A 68 -3.01 -9.07 -8.49
C ILE A 68 -3.94 -10.23 -8.15
N ARG A 69 -4.33 -10.34 -6.88
CA ARG A 69 -5.24 -11.38 -6.39
C ARG A 69 -6.69 -10.92 -6.39
N VAL A 70 -6.92 -9.68 -5.99
CA VAL A 70 -8.25 -9.06 -5.88
C VAL A 70 -8.14 -7.61 -6.31
N PHE A 71 -9.10 -7.15 -7.10
CA PHE A 71 -9.34 -5.74 -7.37
C PHE A 71 -10.84 -5.48 -7.21
N LYS A 72 -11.22 -4.76 -6.15
CA LYS A 72 -12.60 -4.35 -5.91
C LYS A 72 -12.66 -2.82 -5.96
N PRO A 73 -13.20 -2.22 -7.04
CA PRO A 73 -13.36 -0.78 -7.19
C PRO A 73 -13.97 -0.14 -5.95
N TYR A 74 -13.52 1.07 -5.63
CA TYR A 74 -13.95 1.84 -4.46
C TYR A 74 -13.89 1.04 -3.16
N SER A 75 -12.95 0.12 -3.02
CA SER A 75 -12.83 -0.70 -1.82
C SER A 75 -11.38 -1.08 -1.55
N HIS A 76 -10.85 -2.06 -2.26
CA HIS A 76 -9.50 -2.54 -2.00
C HIS A 76 -8.91 -3.34 -3.15
N ILE A 77 -7.58 -3.35 -3.19
CA ILE A 77 -6.77 -4.25 -4.00
C ILE A 77 -5.94 -5.14 -3.06
N ARG A 78 -5.78 -6.41 -3.42
CA ARG A 78 -4.85 -7.34 -2.76
C ARG A 78 -3.92 -7.92 -3.79
N MET A 79 -2.62 -7.92 -3.51
CA MET A 79 -1.60 -8.40 -4.42
C MET A 79 -0.45 -9.09 -3.69
N ASN A 80 0.24 -9.97 -4.41
CA ASN A 80 1.63 -10.25 -4.06
C ASN A 80 2.48 -9.04 -4.40
N TRP A 81 3.53 -8.84 -3.61
CA TRP A 81 4.41 -7.69 -3.77
C TRP A 81 5.84 -8.07 -3.37
N LYS A 82 6.80 -7.71 -4.21
CA LYS A 82 8.21 -8.06 -4.07
C LYS A 82 9.08 -6.92 -4.60
N LYS A 83 10.09 -6.49 -3.85
CA LYS A 83 11.17 -5.66 -4.44
C LYS A 83 12.15 -6.54 -5.20
N GLN A 84 12.79 -5.98 -6.23
CA GLN A 84 13.76 -6.65 -7.10
C GLN A 84 14.78 -7.56 -6.39
N ASN A 85 15.27 -7.15 -5.22
CA ASN A 85 16.33 -7.85 -4.46
C ASN A 85 15.81 -8.55 -3.19
N TRP A 86 14.55 -8.95 -3.16
CA TRP A 86 13.99 -9.73 -2.06
C TRP A 86 13.89 -11.19 -2.45
N ASP A 87 14.11 -12.09 -1.49
CA ASP A 87 13.98 -13.53 -1.72
C ASP A 87 12.56 -14.06 -1.41
N ASN A 88 11.77 -13.27 -0.67
CA ASN A 88 10.40 -13.59 -0.27
C ASN A 88 9.36 -12.73 -1.01
N LEU A 89 8.19 -13.32 -1.24
CA LEU A 89 6.98 -12.59 -1.60
C LEU A 89 6.26 -12.10 -0.34
N SER A 90 5.92 -10.81 -0.33
CA SER A 90 4.98 -10.27 0.64
C SER A 90 3.56 -10.23 0.08
N THR A 91 2.58 -10.00 0.94
CA THR A 91 1.20 -9.68 0.51
C THR A 91 0.89 -8.25 0.89
N LEU A 92 0.48 -7.44 -0.09
CA LEU A 92 0.07 -6.07 0.09
C LEU A 92 -1.44 -5.95 -0.12
N GLN A 93 -2.11 -5.28 0.81
CA GLN A 93 -3.48 -4.85 0.69
C GLN A 93 -3.55 -3.33 0.79
N VAL A 94 -4.11 -2.69 -0.23
CA VAL A 94 -4.40 -1.25 -0.24
C VAL A 94 -5.91 -1.07 -0.25
N ARG A 95 -6.41 -0.24 0.65
CA ARG A 95 -7.85 -0.01 0.82
C ARG A 95 -8.12 1.49 0.95
N VAL A 96 -9.23 1.93 0.37
CA VAL A 96 -9.82 3.25 0.62
C VAL A 96 -11.20 3.04 1.23
N MET A 97 -11.45 3.63 2.39
CA MET A 97 -12.72 3.55 3.12
C MET A 97 -13.21 4.95 3.43
N GLY A 98 -14.50 5.22 3.34
CA GLY A 98 -15.03 6.51 3.75
C GLY A 98 -16.44 6.75 3.28
N ASP A 99 -16.73 8.02 3.10
CA ASP A 99 -17.99 8.53 2.55
C ASP A 99 -17.70 9.67 1.55
N ASN A 100 -18.69 10.50 1.28
CA ASN A 100 -18.58 11.64 0.37
C ASN A 100 -17.81 12.86 0.93
N LYS A 101 -17.40 12.84 2.21
CA LYS A 101 -16.72 13.96 2.89
C LYS A 101 -15.33 13.59 3.39
N LYS A 102 -15.11 12.34 3.77
CA LYS A 102 -13.89 11.90 4.44
C LYS A 102 -13.54 10.48 4.05
N ALA A 103 -12.27 10.27 3.72
CA ALA A 103 -11.75 8.98 3.29
C ALA A 103 -10.46 8.62 4.02
N THR A 104 -10.23 7.34 4.21
CA THR A 104 -9.04 6.77 4.84
C THR A 104 -8.36 5.81 3.88
N ILE A 105 -7.11 6.11 3.53
CA ILE A 105 -6.20 5.21 2.81
C ILE A 105 -5.56 4.30 3.85
N SER A 106 -5.51 3.00 3.56
CA SER A 106 -4.86 2.00 4.40
C SER A 106 -3.93 1.13 3.56
N PHE A 107 -2.65 1.12 3.92
CA PHE A 107 -1.67 0.14 3.46
C PHE A 107 -1.50 -0.92 4.54
N HIS A 108 -1.60 -2.19 4.18
CA HIS A 108 -1.29 -3.30 5.06
C HIS A 108 -0.44 -4.32 4.32
N GLN A 109 0.72 -4.66 4.88
CA GLN A 109 1.66 -5.58 4.27
C GLN A 109 2.07 -6.65 5.27
N GLU A 110 1.95 -7.91 4.85
CA GLU A 110 2.25 -9.11 5.63
C GLU A 110 3.27 -10.00 4.89
N LYS A 111 3.76 -11.05 5.56
CA LYS A 111 4.80 -11.97 5.04
C LYS A 111 6.13 -11.28 4.72
N LEU A 112 6.47 -10.25 5.48
CA LEU A 112 7.82 -9.69 5.49
C LEU A 112 8.77 -10.67 6.19
N LEU A 113 9.99 -10.80 5.66
CA LEU A 113 10.95 -11.82 6.09
C LEU A 113 11.43 -11.58 7.53
N ASP A 114 11.75 -10.34 7.85
CA ASP A 114 12.39 -9.94 9.09
C ASP A 114 12.00 -8.50 9.50
N ASN A 115 12.49 -8.08 10.68
CA ASN A 115 12.29 -6.72 11.16
C ASN A 115 12.96 -5.67 10.24
N LYS A 116 14.02 -6.02 9.51
CA LYS A 116 14.72 -5.11 8.61
C LYS A 116 13.84 -4.77 7.40
N GLN A 117 13.17 -5.75 6.80
CA GLN A 117 12.16 -5.53 5.78
C GLN A 117 10.97 -4.73 6.33
N ARG A 118 10.52 -5.03 7.56
CA ARG A 118 9.46 -4.27 8.22
C ARG A 118 9.79 -2.79 8.36
N GLU A 119 10.96 -2.43 8.89
CA GLU A 119 11.37 -1.02 9.02
C GLU A 119 11.59 -0.36 7.66
N LYS A 120 12.15 -1.09 6.67
CA LYS A 120 12.23 -0.59 5.28
C LYS A 120 10.87 -0.26 4.69
N MET A 121 9.86 -1.13 4.88
CA MET A 121 8.51 -0.88 4.36
C MET A 121 7.78 0.18 5.15
N LYS A 122 8.01 0.27 6.47
CA LYS A 122 7.51 1.40 7.26
C LYS A 122 8.00 2.72 6.69
N ALA A 123 9.29 2.89 6.45
CA ALA A 123 9.83 4.12 5.86
C ALA A 123 9.23 4.38 4.47
N TYR A 124 9.21 3.36 3.60
CA TYR A 124 8.68 3.46 2.24
C TYR A 124 7.20 3.90 2.21
N TRP A 125 6.34 3.27 3.00
CA TRP A 125 4.92 3.61 3.00
C TRP A 125 4.63 4.96 3.67
N ASN A 126 5.41 5.38 4.66
CA ASN A 126 5.29 6.73 5.22
C ASN A 126 5.65 7.79 4.17
N GLU A 127 6.72 7.60 3.42
CA GLU A 127 7.07 8.49 2.30
C GLU A 127 5.93 8.56 1.28
N LYS A 128 5.42 7.41 0.82
CA LYS A 128 4.37 7.39 -0.20
C LYS A 128 3.05 7.98 0.25
N ILE A 129 2.64 7.76 1.50
CA ILE A 129 1.39 8.35 2.00
C ILE A 129 1.51 9.86 2.15
N THR A 130 2.69 10.38 2.50
CA THR A 130 2.95 11.82 2.55
C THR A 130 2.93 12.45 1.16
N GLU A 131 3.52 11.78 0.16
CA GLU A 131 3.50 12.22 -1.24
C GLU A 131 2.06 12.24 -1.79
N ILE A 132 1.29 11.16 -1.56
CA ILE A 132 -0.13 11.07 -1.91
C ILE A 132 -0.95 12.19 -1.26
N GLU A 133 -0.79 12.39 0.05
CA GLU A 133 -1.49 13.43 0.79
C GLU A 133 -1.21 14.81 0.20
N LYS A 134 0.06 15.12 -0.07
CA LYS A 134 0.46 16.40 -0.65
C LYS A 134 -0.25 16.65 -1.98
N VAL A 135 -0.19 15.70 -2.93
CA VAL A 135 -0.81 15.87 -4.25
C VAL A 135 -2.33 16.04 -4.15
N LEU A 136 -2.98 15.22 -3.32
CA LEU A 136 -4.43 15.29 -3.10
C LEU A 136 -4.88 16.61 -2.45
N MET A 137 -4.08 17.17 -1.53
CA MET A 137 -4.40 18.41 -0.83
C MET A 137 -4.04 19.65 -1.65
N ASP A 138 -2.95 19.61 -2.43
CA ASP A 138 -2.56 20.69 -3.33
C ASP A 138 -3.60 20.87 -4.45
N GLY A 139 -4.08 19.77 -5.04
CA GLY A 139 -5.15 19.79 -6.07
C GLY A 139 -6.49 20.35 -5.56
N LYS A 140 -6.76 20.27 -4.26
CA LYS A 140 -7.95 20.90 -3.63
C LYS A 140 -7.82 22.43 -3.55
N THR A 141 -6.60 22.95 -3.51
CA THR A 141 -6.33 24.38 -3.28
C THR A 141 -6.48 25.21 -4.56
N THR A 142 -6.33 24.60 -5.75
CA THR A 142 -6.43 25.29 -7.05
C THR A 142 -7.87 25.52 -7.53
N THR A 143 -8.87 24.88 -6.93
CA THR A 143 -10.28 24.99 -7.35
C THR A 143 -11.09 26.00 -6.51
N ARG A 144 -10.49 27.11 -6.11
CA ARG A 144 -11.17 28.20 -5.38
C ARG A 144 -11.04 29.53 -6.09
#